data_AF-A0A6N7QVJ0-F1
#
_entry.id   AF-A0A6N7QVJ0-F1
#
_cell.length_a   1.000
_cell.length_b   1.000
_cell.length_c   1.000
_cell.angle_alpha   90.00
_cell.angle_beta   90.00
_cell.angle_gamma   90.00
#
_symmetry.space_group_name_H-M   'P 1'
#
loop_
_entity.id
_entity.type
_entity.pdbx_description
1 polymer ?
#
loop_
_entity_poly.entity_id
_entity_poly.type
_entity_poly.pdbx_seq_one_letter_code
_entity_poly.pdbx_strand_id
1 'polypeptide(L)'
;MQTRLLLGWLFSLLLTLPVTVAAEPDTLPKVIGGEAQRQLHAAGDIIYVQGIAEPLHARFWLIRNDAPIQAQHADALEVTALGMARLVAHGKPATLIIEKARQEVRTGDRLIPMPEAQ
;
A
#
# COMPACT_ATOMS: atom_id res chain seq x y z
N MET A 1 19.74 -19.38 40.79
CA MET A 1 20.17 -18.61 39.59
C MET A 1 19.01 -18.72 38.60
N GLN A 2 17.99 -17.83 38.63
CA GLN A 2 17.93 -16.55 37.90
C GLN A 2 18.24 -16.77 36.40
N THR A 3 17.41 -16.46 35.39
CA THR A 3 16.39 -15.41 35.25
C THR A 3 15.63 -15.61 33.91
N ARG A 4 14.29 -15.61 33.98
CA ARG A 4 13.28 -15.04 33.05
C ARG A 4 13.44 -15.24 31.53
N LEU A 5 12.62 -16.13 30.97
CA LEU A 5 12.00 -15.93 29.65
C LEU A 5 10.83 -14.95 29.81
N LEU A 6 11.10 -13.66 29.68
CA LEU A 6 10.09 -12.64 29.43
C LEU A 6 10.60 -11.81 28.26
N LEU A 7 10.05 -12.04 27.08
CA LEU A 7 9.83 -10.96 26.13
C LEU A 7 8.66 -11.32 25.19
N GLY A 8 7.53 -11.66 25.80
CA GLY A 8 6.25 -11.30 25.21
C GLY A 8 6.08 -9.80 25.32
N TRP A 9 5.60 -9.18 24.25
CA TRP A 9 5.26 -7.74 24.13
C TRP A 9 6.43 -6.79 23.93
N LEU A 10 6.95 -6.74 22.71
CA LEU A 10 7.58 -5.55 22.15
C LEU A 10 6.99 -5.35 20.75
N PHE A 11 6.36 -4.27 20.36
CA PHE A 11 5.92 -3.05 21.01
C PHE A 11 5.04 -2.43 19.93
N SER A 12 3.81 -2.07 20.30
CA SER A 12 2.91 -1.33 19.42
C SER A 12 3.44 0.10 19.31
N LEU A 13 4.53 0.28 18.56
CA LEU A 13 5.09 1.58 18.19
C LEU A 13 5.98 1.35 16.98
N LEU A 14 5.41 1.46 15.80
CA LEU A 14 6.21 1.80 14.63
C LEU A 14 5.60 3.08 14.08
N LEU A 15 6.28 4.18 14.40
CA LEU A 15 6.26 5.41 13.63
C LEU A 15 6.28 5.06 12.13
N THR A 16 5.61 5.86 11.33
CA THR A 16 5.71 5.88 9.85
C THR A 16 7.18 5.89 9.44
N LEU A 17 7.77 4.71 9.30
CA LEU A 17 9.13 4.57 8.79
C LEU A 17 9.02 4.58 7.26
N PRO A 18 9.72 5.50 6.58
CA PRO A 18 9.83 5.42 5.14
C PRO A 18 10.47 4.08 4.78
N VAL A 19 9.79 3.32 3.94
CA VAL A 19 10.31 2.08 3.35
C VAL A 19 10.93 2.45 2.02
N THR A 20 12.12 1.93 1.74
CA THR A 20 12.71 2.05 0.40
C THR A 20 12.23 0.89 -0.46
N VAL A 21 11.61 1.19 -1.59
CA VAL A 21 11.21 0.18 -2.59
C VAL A 21 11.96 0.43 -3.89
N ALA A 22 12.47 -0.65 -4.47
CA ALA A 22 13.02 -0.63 -5.82
C ALA A 22 11.89 -0.68 -6.86
N ALA A 23 11.44 0.49 -7.32
CA ALA A 23 10.41 0.63 -8.34
C ALA A 23 10.53 1.97 -9.06
N GLU A 24 10.29 1.98 -10.37
CA GLU A 24 10.07 3.21 -11.12
C GLU A 24 8.71 3.81 -10.73
N PRO A 25 8.65 4.99 -10.11
CA PRO A 25 7.41 5.43 -9.46
C PRO A 25 6.26 5.70 -10.43
N ASP A 26 6.56 6.12 -11.66
CA ASP A 26 5.55 6.45 -12.67
C ASP A 26 4.90 5.23 -13.31
N THR A 27 5.48 4.05 -13.14
CA THR A 27 4.93 2.79 -13.66
C THR A 27 3.99 2.11 -12.67
N LEU A 28 4.04 2.50 -11.38
CA LEU A 28 3.20 1.90 -10.35
C LEU A 28 1.71 2.25 -10.52
N PRO A 29 0.79 1.26 -10.37
CA PRO A 29 -0.64 1.50 -10.42
C PRO A 29 -1.07 2.57 -9.42
N LYS A 30 -2.06 3.37 -9.81
CA LYS A 30 -2.46 4.59 -9.07
C LYS A 30 -3.93 4.57 -8.70
N VAL A 31 -4.23 4.93 -7.45
CA VAL A 31 -5.60 5.15 -6.97
C VAL A 31 -6.15 6.40 -7.65
N ILE A 32 -7.28 6.25 -8.34
CA ILE A 32 -7.96 7.36 -9.04
C ILE A 32 -9.27 7.79 -8.36
N GLY A 33 -9.74 7.02 -7.37
CA GLY A 33 -10.90 7.34 -6.56
C GLY A 33 -11.39 6.12 -5.78
N GLY A 34 -12.62 6.19 -5.29
CA GLY A 34 -13.30 5.07 -4.66
C GLY A 34 -14.82 5.21 -4.76
N GLU A 35 -15.53 4.20 -4.27
CA GLU A 35 -16.99 4.13 -4.36
C GLU A 35 -17.66 5.21 -3.49
N ALA A 36 -17.10 5.46 -2.31
CA ALA A 36 -17.60 6.49 -1.43
C ALA A 36 -17.33 7.87 -2.05
N GLN A 37 -18.31 8.79 -2.01
CA GLN A 37 -18.18 10.18 -2.50
C GLN A 37 -17.26 11.06 -1.61
N ARG A 38 -16.17 10.49 -1.12
CA ARG A 38 -15.22 11.07 -0.17
C ARG A 38 -13.81 10.79 -0.69
N GLN A 39 -12.89 11.69 -0.35
CA GLN A 39 -11.50 11.63 -0.83
C GLN A 39 -10.62 10.64 -0.05
N LEU A 40 -11.12 10.15 1.10
CA LEU A 40 -10.37 9.35 2.06
C LEU A 40 -11.08 8.02 2.29
N HIS A 41 -10.31 6.93 2.15
CA HIS A 41 -10.78 5.55 2.19
C HIS A 41 -10.03 4.76 3.27
N ALA A 42 -10.76 3.92 4.00
CA ALA A 42 -10.27 3.09 5.10
C ALA A 42 -10.46 1.60 4.80
N ALA A 43 -10.06 0.73 5.74
CA ALA A 43 -10.29 -0.71 5.61
C ALA A 43 -11.78 -1.02 5.41
N GLY A 44 -12.08 -1.90 4.46
CA GLY A 44 -13.44 -2.25 4.03
C GLY A 44 -13.97 -1.43 2.86
N ASP A 45 -13.40 -0.25 2.57
CA ASP A 45 -13.83 0.57 1.44
C ASP A 45 -13.36 0.00 0.08
N ILE A 46 -14.11 0.36 -0.96
CA ILE A 46 -13.75 0.11 -2.36
C ILE A 46 -12.98 1.30 -2.93
N ILE A 47 -11.87 0.98 -3.61
CA ILE A 47 -11.06 1.93 -4.38
C ILE A 47 -10.95 1.51 -5.85
N TYR A 48 -10.75 2.50 -6.71
CA TYR A 48 -10.55 2.34 -8.14
C TYR A 48 -9.10 2.64 -8.52
N VAL A 49 -8.49 1.75 -9.29
CA VAL A 49 -7.06 1.81 -9.62
C VAL A 49 -6.84 1.69 -11.12
N GLN A 50 -5.93 2.51 -11.64
CA GLN A 50 -5.46 2.45 -13.02
C GLN A 50 -4.14 1.68 -13.11
N GLY A 51 -3.99 0.84 -14.15
CA GLY A 51 -2.71 0.19 -14.48
C GLY A 51 -2.51 -1.21 -13.90
N ILE A 52 -3.58 -1.91 -13.51
CA ILE A 52 -3.51 -3.28 -12.97
C ILE A 52 -3.75 -4.32 -14.08
N ALA A 53 -2.89 -5.33 -14.12
CA ALA A 53 -2.98 -6.49 -15.02
C ALA A 53 -2.86 -7.84 -14.28
N GLU A 54 -2.64 -7.80 -12.97
CA GLU A 54 -2.50 -8.95 -12.08
C GLU A 54 -3.80 -9.76 -11.99
N PRO A 55 -3.72 -11.07 -11.68
CA PRO A 55 -4.90 -11.93 -11.56
C PRO A 55 -5.83 -11.48 -10.43
N LEU A 56 -7.12 -11.86 -10.52
CA LEU A 56 -8.06 -11.66 -9.42
C LEU A 56 -7.49 -12.19 -8.10
N HIS A 57 -7.83 -11.51 -7.01
CA HIS A 57 -7.35 -11.79 -5.66
C HIS A 57 -5.86 -11.52 -5.42
N ALA A 58 -5.11 -11.03 -6.41
CA ALA A 58 -3.80 -10.45 -6.17
C ALA A 58 -3.89 -9.36 -5.09
N ARG A 59 -2.91 -9.38 -4.19
CA ARG A 59 -2.79 -8.41 -3.10
C ARG A 59 -1.72 -7.39 -3.42
N PHE A 60 -1.93 -6.18 -2.90
CA PHE A 60 -1.07 -5.03 -3.12
C PHE A 60 -0.78 -4.34 -1.81
N TRP A 61 0.45 -3.86 -1.67
CA TRP A 61 0.78 -2.83 -0.69
C TRP A 61 0.25 -1.49 -1.17
N LEU A 62 -0.45 -0.77 -0.29
CA LEU A 62 -0.84 0.62 -0.51
C LEU A 62 0.26 1.53 0.04
N ILE A 63 0.73 2.45 -0.78
CA ILE A 63 1.83 3.34 -0.43
C ILE A 63 1.54 4.80 -0.78
N ARG A 64 2.14 5.70 0.00
CA ARG A 64 2.16 7.12 -0.26
C ARG A 64 3.58 7.62 -0.43
N ASN A 65 3.80 8.42 -1.44
CA ASN A 65 5.03 9.19 -1.58
C ASN A 65 4.67 10.67 -1.43
N ASP A 66 5.06 11.27 -0.31
CA ASP A 66 4.80 12.68 0.01
C ASP A 66 5.99 13.60 -0.38
N ALA A 67 7.12 13.04 -0.81
CA ALA A 67 8.27 13.80 -1.28
C ALA A 67 8.26 13.91 -2.83
N PRO A 68 8.73 15.03 -3.42
CA PRO A 68 9.05 15.05 -4.84
C PRO A 68 10.07 13.95 -5.12
N ILE A 69 9.88 13.25 -6.23
CA ILE A 69 10.68 12.08 -6.63
C ILE A 69 12.08 12.54 -7.04
N GLN A 70 12.90 12.90 -6.06
CA GLN A 70 14.33 13.02 -6.23
C GLN A 70 14.90 11.65 -5.92
N ALA A 71 14.94 10.82 -6.95
CA ALA A 71 15.70 9.58 -6.96
C ALA A 71 17.19 9.95 -6.82
N GLN A 72 17.64 10.19 -5.58
CA GLN A 72 19.05 10.47 -5.27
C GLN A 72 19.92 9.25 -5.63
N HIS A 73 19.28 8.07 -5.62
CA HIS A 73 19.72 6.85 -6.28
C HIS A 73 18.59 6.47 -7.25
N ALA A 74 18.93 6.20 -8.52
CA ALA A 74 17.97 6.00 -9.61
C ALA A 74 16.89 4.93 -9.32
N ASP A 75 17.14 4.03 -8.35
CA ASP A 75 16.33 2.84 -8.14
C ASP A 75 15.64 2.78 -6.76
N ALA A 76 15.61 3.86 -5.98
CA ALA A 76 15.10 3.81 -4.60
C ALA A 76 14.02 4.87 -4.33
N LEU A 77 12.79 4.42 -4.04
CA LEU A 77 11.68 5.29 -3.65
C LEU A 77 11.45 5.21 -2.14
N GLU A 78 11.52 6.33 -1.42
CA GLU A 78 11.04 6.41 -0.04
C GLU A 78 9.51 6.53 -0.02
N VAL A 79 8.84 5.60 0.66
CA VAL A 79 7.39 5.55 0.71
C VAL A 79 6.86 5.27 2.10
N THR A 80 5.69 5.80 2.41
CA THR A 80 4.91 5.47 3.60
C THR A 80 3.98 4.31 3.29
N ALA A 81 4.08 3.22 4.06
CA ALA A 81 3.15 2.09 3.96
C ALA A 81 1.80 2.43 4.60
N LEU A 82 0.75 2.50 3.79
CA LEU A 82 -0.61 2.84 4.23
C LEU A 82 -1.41 1.61 4.65
N GLY A 83 -1.21 0.48 3.96
CA GLY A 83 -2.09 -0.67 4.12
C GLY A 83 -1.94 -1.74 3.05
N MET A 84 -2.99 -2.55 2.90
CA MET A 84 -3.10 -3.62 1.91
C MET A 84 -4.45 -3.57 1.22
N ALA A 85 -4.48 -3.89 -0.07
CA ALA A 85 -5.70 -4.02 -0.85
C ALA A 85 -5.68 -5.30 -1.70
N ARG A 86 -6.86 -5.80 -2.06
CA ARG A 86 -7.02 -7.00 -2.88
C ARG A 86 -7.86 -6.69 -4.11
N LEU A 87 -7.42 -7.18 -5.27
CA LEU A 87 -8.17 -7.10 -6.52
C LEU A 87 -9.45 -7.94 -6.44
N VAL A 88 -10.58 -7.28 -6.68
CA VAL A 88 -11.91 -7.92 -6.67
C VAL A 88 -12.59 -7.88 -8.04
N ALA A 89 -12.24 -6.93 -8.91
CA ALA A 89 -12.67 -6.92 -10.30
C ALA A 89 -11.64 -6.28 -11.23
N HIS A 90 -11.45 -6.88 -12.40
CA HIS A 90 -10.68 -6.26 -13.48
C HIS A 90 -11.47 -5.12 -14.13
N GLY A 91 -10.76 -4.18 -14.76
CA GLY A 91 -11.38 -3.09 -15.52
C GLY A 91 -10.42 -1.95 -15.81
N LYS A 92 -10.95 -0.90 -16.44
CA LYS A 92 -10.28 0.40 -16.63
C LYS A 92 -11.22 1.51 -16.11
N PRO A 93 -11.27 1.75 -14.78
CA PRO A 93 -10.35 1.28 -13.74
C PRO A 93 -10.67 -0.12 -13.19
N ALA A 94 -9.68 -0.74 -12.55
CA ALA A 94 -9.84 -1.96 -11.76
C ALA A 94 -10.41 -1.63 -10.38
N THR A 95 -11.07 -2.60 -9.74
CA THR A 95 -11.73 -2.45 -8.44
C THR A 95 -11.03 -3.27 -7.37
N LEU A 96 -10.63 -2.60 -6.29
CA LEU A 96 -9.97 -3.24 -5.16
C LEU A 96 -10.75 -2.96 -3.86
N ILE A 97 -10.69 -3.90 -2.93
CA ILE A 97 -11.13 -3.71 -1.55
C ILE A 97 -9.91 -3.48 -0.65
N ILE A 98 -9.96 -2.49 0.23
CA ILE A 98 -8.92 -2.25 1.22
C ILE A 98 -9.08 -3.29 2.34
N GLU A 99 -8.10 -4.19 2.48
CA GLU A 99 -8.14 -5.25 3.51
C GLU A 99 -7.65 -4.73 4.87
N LYS A 100 -6.63 -3.87 4.86
CA LYS A 100 -6.05 -3.26 6.07
C LYS A 100 -5.61 -1.84 5.75
N ALA A 101 -5.82 -0.92 6.69
CA ALA A 101 -5.34 0.45 6.60
C ALA A 101 -4.78 0.88 7.96
N ARG A 102 -3.54 1.37 7.97
CA ARG A 102 -2.92 2.08 9.11
C ARG A 102 -3.16 3.58 9.00
N GLN A 103 -3.32 4.07 7.77
CA GLN A 103 -3.65 5.44 7.42
C GLN A 103 -4.66 5.42 6.28
N GLU A 104 -5.43 6.50 6.15
CA GLU A 104 -6.40 6.64 5.08
C GLU A 104 -5.72 6.70 3.71
N VAL A 105 -6.33 6.03 2.73
CA VAL A 105 -5.94 6.00 1.33
C VAL A 105 -6.68 7.11 0.58
N ARG A 106 -6.00 7.78 -0.34
CA ARG A 106 -6.55 8.87 -1.15
C ARG A 106 -6.17 8.73 -2.61
N THR A 107 -6.85 9.48 -3.47
CA THR A 107 -6.47 9.63 -4.88
C THR A 107 -5.01 10.08 -5.01
N GLY A 108 -4.26 9.40 -5.88
CA GLY A 108 -2.83 9.65 -6.10
C GLY A 108 -1.91 8.70 -5.33
N ASP A 109 -2.42 8.00 -4.32
CA ASP A 109 -1.67 6.90 -3.69
C ASP A 109 -1.40 5.79 -4.70
N ARG A 110 -0.33 5.02 -4.46
CA ARG A 110 0.18 4.02 -5.40
C ARG A 110 0.15 2.62 -4.81
N LEU A 111 0.23 1.63 -5.70
CA LEU A 111 0.18 0.23 -5.34
C LEU A 111 1.45 -0.49 -5.78
N ILE A 112 1.91 -1.42 -4.94
CA ILE A 112 2.99 -2.36 -5.28
C ILE A 112 2.42 -3.77 -5.17
N PRO A 113 2.52 -4.60 -6.22
CA PRO A 113 2.11 -6.00 -6.15
C PRO A 113 2.86 -6.74 -5.04
N MET A 114 2.12 -7.51 -4.24
CA MET A 114 2.73 -8.42 -3.28
C MET A 114 3.16 -9.69 -4.02
N PRO A 115 4.32 -10.28 -3.71
CA PRO A 115 4.69 -11.60 -4.23
C PRO A 115 3.59 -12.60 -3.89
N GLU A 116 3.21 -13.46 -4.84
CA GLU A 116 2.32 -14.58 -4.57
C GLU A 116 2.96 -15.45 -3.48
N ALA A 117 2.19 -15.75 -2.43
CA ALA A 117 2.58 -16.77 -1.47
C ALA A 117 2.52 -18.11 -2.21
N GLN A 118 3.70 -18.67 -2.52
CA GLN A 118 3.83 -20.00 -3.11
C GLN A 118 3.27 -21.08 -2.19
#